data_AF-A0A7V8VS82-F1
#
_entry.id   AF-A0A7V8VS82-F1
#
_cell.length_a   1.000
_cell.length_b   1.000
_cell.length_c   1.000
_cell.angle_alpha   90.00
_cell.angle_beta   90.00
_cell.angle_gamma   90.00
#
_symmetry.space_group_name_H-M   'P 1'
#
loop_
_entity.id
_entity.type
_entity.pdbx_description
1 polymer ?
#
loop_
_entity_poly.entity_id
_entity_poly.type
_entity_poly.pdbx_seq_one_letter_code
_entity_poly.pdbx_strand_id
1 'polypeptide(L)' 'MKITTKGQVTIPQHIREELGLLPHTEVEFEIQEGAVLLRKAEGSQRRGRALIEHMRGRADAGLSTDQIIALTRREE' A
#
# COMPACT_ATOMS: atom_id res chain seq x y z
N MET A 1 -20.28 5.49 18.56
CA MET A 1 -20.67 5.72 17.15
C MET A 1 -21.94 4.94 16.87
N LYS A 2 -22.81 5.38 15.96
CA LYS A 2 -24.05 4.66 15.61
C LYS A 2 -23.93 4.14 14.18
N ILE A 3 -24.46 2.93 13.95
CA ILE A 3 -24.62 2.38 12.62
C ILE A 3 -25.77 3.16 11.95
N THR A 4 -25.55 3.62 10.72
CA THR A 4 -26.59 4.28 9.93
C THR A 4 -27.66 3.28 9.49
N THR A 5 -28.82 3.74 9.02
CA THR A 5 -29.87 2.87 8.48
C THR A 5 -29.38 1.98 7.32
N LYS A 6 -28.31 2.39 6.64
CA LYS A 6 -27.68 1.63 5.54
C LYS A 6 -26.61 0.63 6.01
N GLY A 7 -26.41 0.47 7.32
CA GLY A 7 -25.38 -0.41 7.87
C GLY A 7 -23.97 0.18 7.88
N GLN A 8 -23.79 1.45 7.53
CA GLN A 8 -22.47 2.09 7.51
C GLN A 8 -22.09 2.59 8.90
N VAL A 9 -20.81 2.46 9.25
CA VAL A 9 -20.17 3.05 10.44
C VAL A 9 -18.94 3.85 10.02
N THR A 10 -18.69 4.95 10.71
CA THR A 10 -17.48 5.76 10.48
C THR A 10 -16.33 5.20 11.30
N ILE A 11 -15.11 5.18 10.75
CA ILE A 11 -13.90 4.81 11.49
C ILE A 11 -13.28 6.10 12.06
N PRO A 12 -13.00 6.18 13.37
CA PRO A 12 -12.33 7.33 13.98
C PRO A 12 -11.00 7.66 13.31
N GLN A 13 -10.63 8.96 13.30
CA GLN A 13 -9.43 9.43 12.62
C GLN A 13 -8.14 8.73 13.08
N HIS A 14 -7.93 8.61 14.39
CA HIS A 14 -6.73 7.96 14.95
C HIS A 14 -6.55 6.52 14.45
N ILE A 15 -7.63 5.74 14.35
CA ILE A 15 -7.60 4.36 13.83
C ILE A 15 -7.26 4.37 12.33
N ARG A 16 -7.81 5.31 11.55
CA ARG A 16 -7.49 5.39 10.12
C ARG A 16 -6.01 5.72 9.89
N GLU A 17 -5.44 6.61 10.69
CA GLU A 17 -4.05 7.00 10.59
C GLU A 17 -3.13 5.85 11.00
N GLU A 18 -3.40 5.22 12.14
CA GLU A 18 -2.61 4.09 12.67
C GLU A 18 -2.62 2.89 11.71
N LEU A 19 -3.78 2.55 11.14
CA LEU A 19 -3.91 1.45 10.19
C LEU A 19 -3.65 1.87 8.73
N GLY A 20 -3.41 3.16 8.47
CA GLY A 20 -3.22 3.72 7.13
C GLY A 20 -4.41 3.51 6.18
N LEU A 21 -5.64 3.58 6.68
CA LEU A 21 -6.90 3.51 5.93
C LEU A 21 -7.19 4.87 5.25
N LEU A 22 -6.38 5.19 4.26
CA LEU A 22 -6.47 6.42 3.48
C LEU A 22 -7.65 6.37 2.49
N PRO A 23 -8.07 7.52 1.92
CA PRO A 23 -9.04 7.53 0.83
C PRO A 23 -8.66 6.54 -0.28
N HIS A 24 -9.67 5.85 -0.85
CA HIS A 24 -9.49 4.83 -1.89
C HIS A 24 -8.75 3.55 -1.45
N THR A 25 -8.57 3.32 -0.14
CA THR A 25 -8.09 2.03 0.36
C THR A 25 -9.19 0.99 0.24
N GLU A 26 -8.91 -0.10 -0.48
CA GLU A 26 -9.75 -1.29 -0.49
C GLU A 26 -9.59 -2.07 0.81
N VAL A 27 -10.70 -2.55 1.36
CA VAL A 27 -10.76 -3.25 2.64
C VAL A 27 -11.60 -4.51 2.54
N GLU A 28 -11.23 -5.52 3.31
CA GLU A 28 -11.94 -6.77 3.47
C GLU A 28 -12.46 -6.89 4.89
N PHE A 29 -13.66 -7.46 5.04
CA PHE A 29 -14.31 -7.70 6.31
C PHE A 29 -14.33 -9.20 6.58
N GLU A 30 -13.90 -9.58 7.78
CA GLU A 30 -13.97 -10.95 8.27
C GLU A 30 -14.65 -11.00 9.63
N ILE A 31 -15.30 -12.11 9.93
CA ILE A 31 -15.90 -12.35 11.25
C ILE A 31 -14.95 -13.24 12.04
N GLN A 32 -14.52 -12.78 13.20
CA GLN A 32 -13.74 -13.56 14.16
C GLN A 32 -14.33 -13.39 15.55
N GLU A 33 -14.74 -14.50 16.18
CA GLU A 33 -15.12 -14.53 17.60
C GLU A 33 -16.19 -13.50 18.00
N GLY A 34 -17.16 -13.24 17.12
CA GLY A 34 -18.21 -12.24 17.34
C GLY A 34 -17.78 -10.80 17.11
N ALA A 35 -16.55 -10.57 16.66
CA ALA A 35 -16.04 -9.30 16.19
C ALA A 35 -15.95 -9.26 14.66
N VAL A 36 -15.97 -8.04 14.12
CA VAL A 36 -15.68 -7.78 12.71
C VAL A 36 -14.25 -7.27 12.62
N LEU A 37 -13.42 -8.02 11.89
CA LEU A 37 -12.05 -7.65 11.59
C LEU A 37 -12.01 -6.97 10.22
N LEU A 38 -11.47 -5.75 10.19
CA LEU A 38 -11.23 -5.01 8.96
C LEU A 38 -9.75 -5.16 8.58
N ARG A 39 -9.48 -5.65 7.37
CA ARG A 39 -8.13 -5.75 6.82
C ARG A 39 -8.03 -4.92 5.54
N LYS A 40 -6.83 -4.44 5.19
CA LYS A 40 -6.58 -3.90 3.85
C LYS A 40 -6.64 -5.04 2.85
N ALA A 41 -7.35 -4.85 1.74
CA ALA A 41 -7.41 -5.85 0.68
C ALA A 41 -6.00 -6.01 0.05
N GLU A 42 -5.52 -7.24 -0.06
CA GLU A 42 -4.19 -7.54 -0.62
C GLU A 42 -4.11 -7.25 -2.15
N GLY A 43 -5.24 -7.01 -2.80
CA GLY A 43 -5.36 -6.84 -4.25
C GLY A 43 -4.73 -5.56 -4.81
N SER A 44 -4.62 -4.49 -4.03
CA SER A 44 -4.15 -3.18 -4.53
C SER A 44 -2.62 -3.09 -4.70
N GLN A 45 -1.85 -3.97 -4.05
CA GLN A 45 -0.38 -3.96 -4.07
C GLN A 45 0.25 -4.78 -5.21
N ARG A 46 -0.55 -5.50 -6.02
CA ARG A 46 -0.01 -6.41 -7.07
C ARG A 46 0.80 -5.71 -8.16
N ARG A 47 0.39 -4.51 -8.59
CA ARG A 47 1.08 -3.79 -9.69
C ARG A 47 2.52 -3.44 -9.34
N GLY A 48 2.74 -2.87 -8.15
CA GLY A 48 4.08 -2.52 -7.68
C GLY A 48 4.94 -3.75 -7.41
N ARG A 49 4.36 -4.78 -6.80
CA ARG A 49 5.10 -6.01 -6.45
C ARG A 49 5.60 -6.75 -7.69
N ALA A 50 4.77 -6.91 -8.72
CA ALA A 50 5.18 -7.55 -9.97
C ALA A 50 6.29 -6.77 -10.69
N LEU A 51 6.20 -5.44 -10.70
CA LEU A 51 7.26 -4.59 -11.27
C LEU A 51 8.56 -4.72 -10.47
N ILE A 52 8.50 -4.70 -9.14
CA ILE A 52 9.67 -4.85 -8.26
C ILE A 52 10.34 -6.21 -8.47
N GLU A 53 9.57 -7.31 -8.51
CA GLU A 53 10.11 -8.63 -8.80
C GLU A 53 10.75 -8.69 -10.19
N HIS A 54 10.15 -8.03 -11.20
CA HIS A 54 10.73 -7.97 -12.54
C HIS A 54 12.04 -7.16 -12.60
N MET A 55 12.15 -6.10 -11.81
CA MET A 55 13.32 -5.21 -11.77
C MET A 55 14.46 -5.76 -10.88
N ARG A 56 14.14 -6.62 -9.90
CA ARG A 56 15.13 -7.17 -8.97
C ARG A 56 16.22 -7.93 -9.71
N GLY A 57 17.48 -7.58 -9.43
CA GLY A 57 18.66 -8.24 -10.02
C GLY A 57 19.01 -7.84 -11.46
N ARG A 58 18.28 -6.88 -12.06
CA ARG A 58 18.50 -6.44 -13.45
C ARG A 58 19.53 -5.32 -13.61
N ALA A 59 20.10 -4.82 -12.51
CA ALA A 59 21.14 -3.79 -12.52
C ALA A 59 22.54 -4.43 -12.63
N ASP A 60 22.77 -5.23 -13.67
CA ASP A 60 23.97 -6.04 -13.90
C ASP A 60 24.94 -5.44 -14.92
N ALA A 61 24.67 -4.23 -15.40
CA ALA A 61 25.45 -3.53 -16.43
C ALA A 61 26.87 -3.09 -15.99
N GLY A 62 27.35 -3.49 -14.81
CA GLY A 62 28.70 -3.20 -14.33
C GLY A 62 29.01 -1.72 -14.08
N LEU A 63 27.98 -0.88 -13.98
CA LEU A 63 28.13 0.55 -13.73
C LEU A 63 28.57 0.80 -12.28
N SER A 64 29.54 1.68 -12.09
CA SER A 64 29.89 2.18 -10.76
C SER A 64 28.78 3.07 -10.21
N THR A 65 28.77 3.26 -8.89
CA THR A 65 27.83 4.17 -8.23
C THR A 65 27.89 5.58 -8.81
N ASP A 66 29.09 6.10 -9.10
CA ASP A 66 29.28 7.43 -9.68
C ASP A 66 28.66 7.55 -11.08
N GLN A 67 28.80 6.50 -11.91
CA GLN A 67 28.20 6.46 -13.25
C GLN A 67 26.67 6.44 -13.19
N ILE A 68 26.09 5.68 -12.24
CA ILE A 68 24.64 5.65 -12.02
C ILE A 68 24.13 7.02 -11.56
N ILE A 69 24.84 7.67 -10.64
CA ILE A 69 24.48 9.01 -10.15
C ILE A 69 24.52 10.02 -11.30
N ALA A 70 25.56 10.00 -12.14
CA ALA A 70 25.68 10.89 -13.30
C ALA A 70 24.57 10.67 -14.35
N LEU A 71 24.08 9.43 -14.53
CA LEU A 71 22.98 9.12 -15.47
C LEU A 71 21.60 9.52 -14.95
N THR A 72 21.39 9.48 -13.63
CA THR A 72 20.07 9.62 -12.99
C THR A 72 19.83 11.00 -12.39
N ARG A 73 20.90 11.79 -12.20
CA ARG A 73 20.79 13.22 -11.92
C ARG A 73 21.10 13.97 -13.20
N ARG A 74 20.11 14.72 -13.70
CA ARG A 74 20.41 15.81 -14.65
C ARG A 74 21.32 16.80 -13.92
N GLU A 75 22.56 16.92 -14.35
CA GLU A 75 23.23 18.21 -14.35
C GLU A 75 22.56 19.01 -15.49
N GLU A 76 22.29 20.29 -15.26
CA GLU A 76 21.46 21.15 -16.14
C GLU A 76 21.79 21.05 -17.63
#